data_AF-A0A8C6U4X8-F1
#
_entry.id   AF-A0A8C6U4X8-F1
#
_cell.length_a   1.000
_cell.length_b   1.000
_cell.length_c   1.000
_cell.angle_alpha   90.00
_cell.angle_beta   90.00
_cell.angle_gamma   90.00
#
_symmetry.space_group_name_H-M   'P 1'
#
loop_
_entity.id
_entity.type
_entity.pdbx_description
1 polymer ?
#
loop_
_entity_poly.entity_id
_entity_poly.type
_entity_poly.pdbx_seq_one_letter_code
_entity_poly.pdbx_strand_id
1 'polypeptide(L)'
;MVVHTYPSNSSIILRVKGPLDFKCLLEKTDGLHIQNVISKTFEALCSDVKSESCVFALCNGPVVIWPNKNVHISPEDVPPNAPCEELSQWILTNEQESTGKRSTKKKSKKSYAGTVINLRLMMEVTRAADLHSPSLPVFARMVQTSHFVSTTLLMDCVVCVSISDTIQDACLCLVEELTNQLNEMKRVTLLHLMGTSMPVPEPLHFLLPEPHGLVTVVYPAGVSDTQLLTTRQILHQKYDLPDDTPYFRRANAYHFPSEPYKDGYLRNPHVSLTHPYLDNGKVYLVQGIYSYHHYMQDRMDDNGWGCAYRSLQTICSWFQQQGYVDRSVPSHKEIQQALVDVGDKQASFVGSRQWIGSIEVQVVLNELLGVTSKIMFVSQGSELGSKGRELANHFTTEGTPVMIGGGVLAHTILGVVWSETTGEIKYLILDPHYTGAEDLQTITEKVIPTVKSILQGTVCLERIHNYTNNLNQSFCKDVLYLFKFVESRPWLKQLIAMQWVCDKSLQSKLLYQSLFQIVFLKLFTF
;
A
#
# COMPACT_ATOMS: atom_id res chain seq x y z
N MET A 1 4.86 9.74 13.00
CA MET A 1 6.24 10.02 12.51
C MET A 1 6.36 9.46 11.10
N VAL A 2 6.79 10.28 10.15
CA VAL A 2 6.72 9.99 8.71
C VAL A 2 7.75 8.90 8.33
N VAL A 3 7.30 7.66 8.09
CA VAL A 3 8.09 6.67 7.34
C VAL A 3 7.91 6.96 5.84
N HIS A 4 8.38 8.13 5.42
CA HIS A 4 8.72 8.41 4.02
C HIS A 4 10.19 8.83 3.97
N THR A 5 11.06 8.00 4.54
CA THR A 5 12.47 8.03 4.21
C THR A 5 12.64 6.99 3.11
N TYR A 6 12.35 7.40 1.87
CA TYR A 6 12.93 6.72 0.73
C TYR A 6 14.43 6.65 0.97
N PRO A 7 15.09 5.52 0.64
CA PRO A 7 16.54 5.46 0.62
C PRO A 7 17.04 6.71 -0.11
N SER A 8 18.04 7.39 0.44
CA SER A 8 18.60 8.63 -0.14
C SER A 8 18.76 8.45 -1.66
N ASN A 9 18.58 9.52 -2.44
CA ASN A 9 18.60 9.48 -3.92
C ASN A 9 19.86 8.81 -4.54
N SER A 10 20.86 8.48 -3.72
CA SER A 10 22.11 7.81 -4.03
C SER A 10 22.27 6.40 -3.42
N SER A 11 21.18 5.70 -3.06
CA SER A 11 21.26 4.36 -2.46
C SER A 11 20.46 3.30 -3.23
N ILE A 12 20.99 2.08 -3.26
CA ILE A 12 20.45 0.89 -3.94
C ILE A 12 20.23 -0.20 -2.90
N ILE A 13 19.14 -0.96 -3.04
CA ILE A 13 18.90 -2.17 -2.24
C ILE A 13 19.31 -3.39 -3.07
N LEU A 14 20.32 -4.13 -2.62
CA LEU A 14 20.61 -5.46 -3.14
C LEU A 14 19.84 -6.49 -2.31
N ARG A 15 19.05 -7.35 -2.97
CA ARG A 15 18.22 -8.35 -2.31
C ARG A 15 18.52 -9.74 -2.85
N VAL A 16 19.09 -10.61 -2.03
CA VAL A 16 19.40 -12.00 -2.38
C VAL A 16 18.32 -12.93 -1.83
N LYS A 17 17.66 -13.69 -2.72
CA LYS A 17 16.65 -14.68 -2.35
C LYS A 17 16.99 -16.07 -2.84
N GLY A 18 16.75 -17.09 -2.04
CA GLY A 18 16.79 -18.46 -2.55
C GLY A 18 16.64 -19.52 -1.47
N PRO A 19 16.34 -20.76 -1.88
CA PRO A 19 16.16 -21.86 -0.95
C PRO A 19 17.51 -22.44 -0.50
N LEU A 20 17.59 -22.82 0.77
CA LEU A 20 18.60 -23.73 1.30
C LEU A 20 17.91 -24.96 1.88
N ASP A 21 18.40 -26.14 1.50
CA ASP A 21 17.88 -27.40 2.01
C ASP A 21 18.38 -27.65 3.43
N PHE A 22 17.47 -27.65 4.40
CA PHE A 22 17.76 -28.04 5.78
C PHE A 22 17.35 -29.49 6.00
N LYS A 23 18.35 -30.36 6.13
CA LYS A 23 18.15 -31.80 6.34
C LYS A 23 18.97 -32.24 7.55
N CYS A 24 18.30 -32.78 8.57
CA CYS A 24 18.99 -33.32 9.72
C CYS A 24 18.40 -34.67 10.16
N LEU A 25 19.30 -35.57 10.54
CA LEU A 25 18.96 -36.89 11.08
C LEU A 25 19.08 -36.83 12.61
N LEU A 26 17.98 -37.12 13.28
CA LEU A 26 17.89 -37.19 14.73
C LEU A 26 17.93 -38.66 15.15
N GLU A 27 19.09 -39.10 15.61
CA GLU A 27 19.30 -40.48 16.09
C GLU A 27 18.64 -40.72 17.45
N LYS A 28 18.52 -39.66 18.24
CA LYS A 28 17.89 -39.66 19.57
C LYS A 28 16.87 -38.53 19.68
N THR A 29 15.89 -38.72 20.56
CA THR A 29 14.80 -37.77 20.81
C THR A 29 15.01 -36.92 22.05
N ASP A 30 16.20 -36.96 22.67
CA ASP A 30 16.51 -36.09 23.81
C ASP A 30 16.67 -34.63 23.35
N GLY A 31 16.08 -33.70 24.10
CA GLY A 31 16.01 -32.29 23.70
C GLY A 31 17.38 -31.66 23.45
N LEU A 32 18.39 -32.01 24.24
CA LEU A 32 19.75 -31.50 24.09
C LEU A 32 20.42 -32.01 22.81
N HIS A 33 20.27 -33.30 22.48
CA HIS A 33 20.75 -33.84 21.20
C HIS A 33 20.06 -33.17 20.01
N ILE A 34 18.73 -33.01 20.05
CA ILE A 34 17.98 -32.35 18.96
C ILE A 34 18.52 -30.93 18.74
N GLN A 35 18.66 -30.14 19.81
CA GLN A 35 19.21 -28.79 19.72
C GLN A 35 20.64 -28.76 19.17
N ASN A 36 21.49 -29.70 19.59
CA ASN A 36 22.87 -29.81 19.10
C ASN A 36 22.94 -30.20 17.62
N VAL A 37 22.12 -31.15 17.18
CA VAL A 37 22.06 -31.57 15.77
C VAL A 37 21.56 -30.42 14.89
N ILE A 38 20.46 -29.77 15.29
CA ILE A 38 19.94 -28.60 14.58
C ILE A 38 21.00 -27.49 14.50
N SER A 39 21.68 -27.19 15.60
CA SER A 39 22.74 -26.17 15.63
C SER A 39 23.88 -26.48 14.68
N LYS A 40 24.35 -27.73 14.65
CA LYS A 40 25.37 -28.19 13.71
C LYS A 40 24.92 -28.13 12.26
N THR A 41 23.66 -28.42 11.97
CA THR A 41 23.11 -28.30 10.61
C THR A 41 23.10 -26.84 10.15
N PHE A 42 22.73 -25.88 11.02
CA PHE A 42 22.84 -24.46 10.70
C PHE A 42 24.30 -24.02 10.50
N GLU A 43 25.23 -24.52 11.32
CA GLU A 43 26.67 -24.24 11.16
C GLU A 43 27.20 -24.74 9.80
N ALA A 44 26.77 -25.93 9.36
CA ALA A 44 27.12 -26.45 8.04
C ALA A 44 26.57 -25.56 6.91
N LEU A 45 25.31 -25.10 7.01
CA LEU A 45 24.75 -24.16 6.03
C LEU A 45 25.50 -22.82 6.00
N CYS A 46 25.95 -22.32 7.15
CA CYS A 46 26.82 -21.14 7.21
C CYS A 46 28.16 -21.38 6.50
N SER A 47 28.74 -22.57 6.63
CA SER A 47 29.94 -22.97 5.88
C SER A 47 29.69 -23.06 4.37
N ASP A 48 28.54 -23.59 3.96
CA ASP A 48 28.16 -23.71 2.55
C ASP A 48 28.04 -22.32 1.89
N VAL A 49 27.36 -21.36 2.54
CA VAL A 49 27.24 -19.97 2.07
C VAL A 49 28.59 -19.26 1.95
N LYS A 50 29.57 -19.62 2.80
CA LYS A 50 30.94 -19.07 2.78
C LYS A 50 31.89 -19.82 1.82
N SER A 51 31.44 -20.92 1.21
CA SER A 51 32.24 -21.69 0.27
C SER A 51 32.31 -21.02 -1.11
N GLU A 52 33.29 -21.40 -1.92
CA GLU A 52 33.36 -20.98 -3.33
C GLU A 52 32.18 -21.47 -4.18
N SER A 53 31.38 -22.42 -3.68
CA SER A 53 30.18 -22.91 -4.36
C SER A 53 28.96 -22.00 -4.19
N CYS A 54 29.01 -20.99 -3.32
CA CYS A 54 27.95 -20.00 -3.19
C CYS A 54 27.95 -19.08 -4.42
N VAL A 55 26.77 -18.90 -5.04
CA VAL A 55 26.60 -18.12 -6.27
C VAL A 55 25.39 -17.20 -6.16
N PHE A 56 25.53 -15.95 -6.62
CA PHE A 56 24.44 -15.01 -6.80
C PHE A 56 24.16 -14.81 -8.29
N ALA A 57 22.94 -15.08 -8.74
CA ALA A 57 22.52 -14.83 -10.12
C ALA A 57 21.58 -13.63 -10.21
N LEU A 58 21.85 -12.68 -11.10
CA LEU A 58 20.99 -11.52 -11.32
C LEU A 58 19.64 -11.93 -11.90
N CYS A 59 18.57 -11.55 -11.21
CA CYS A 59 17.22 -11.79 -11.72
C CYS A 59 16.98 -10.99 -13.00
N ASN A 60 16.41 -11.64 -14.02
CA ASN A 60 16.14 -11.05 -15.33
C ASN A 60 17.39 -10.52 -16.05
N GLY A 61 18.57 -11.10 -15.78
CA GLY A 61 19.81 -10.76 -16.47
C GLY A 61 20.75 -11.96 -16.58
N PRO A 62 21.82 -11.85 -17.39
CA PRO A 62 22.78 -12.94 -17.58
C PRO A 62 23.89 -12.96 -16.52
N VAL A 63 23.94 -11.96 -15.62
CA VAL A 63 25.06 -11.79 -14.68
C VAL A 63 25.01 -12.83 -13.57
N VAL A 64 26.14 -13.52 -13.36
CA VAL A 64 26.34 -14.51 -12.30
C VAL A 64 27.61 -14.16 -11.53
N ILE A 65 27.55 -14.18 -10.21
CA ILE A 65 28.59 -13.70 -9.31
C ILE A 65 28.96 -14.84 -8.34
N TRP A 66 30.24 -15.18 -8.26
CA TRP A 66 30.82 -16.06 -7.25
C TRP A 66 31.48 -15.19 -6.17
N PRO A 67 30.73 -14.78 -5.12
CA PRO A 67 31.22 -13.80 -4.14
C PRO A 67 32.49 -14.26 -3.42
N ASN A 68 32.63 -15.57 -3.15
CA ASN A 68 33.74 -16.11 -2.37
C ASN A 68 34.97 -16.50 -3.22
N LYS A 69 34.93 -16.32 -4.55
CA LYS A 69 36.03 -16.63 -5.47
C LYS A 69 36.68 -15.35 -6.00
N ASN A 70 37.16 -14.50 -5.09
CA ASN A 70 37.60 -13.13 -5.39
C ASN A 70 36.56 -12.31 -6.16
N VAL A 71 35.27 -12.56 -5.90
CA VAL A 71 34.14 -11.96 -6.60
C VAL A 71 34.25 -12.14 -8.12
N HIS A 72 34.38 -13.39 -8.57
CA HIS A 72 34.37 -13.69 -10.00
C HIS A 72 32.97 -13.41 -10.57
N ILE A 73 32.88 -12.59 -11.64
CA ILE A 73 31.63 -12.22 -12.31
C ILE A 73 31.65 -12.73 -13.74
N SER A 74 30.54 -13.31 -14.19
CA SER A 74 30.30 -13.68 -15.58
C SER A 74 29.05 -12.93 -16.08
N PRO A 75 29.10 -12.26 -17.25
CA PRO A 75 30.22 -12.10 -18.18
C PRO A 75 31.39 -11.28 -17.63
N GLU A 76 32.62 -11.51 -18.13
CA GLU A 76 33.86 -10.83 -17.69
C GLU A 76 33.86 -9.30 -17.94
N ASP A 77 32.90 -8.80 -18.71
CA ASP A 77 32.72 -7.39 -19.03
C ASP A 77 32.33 -6.52 -17.81
N VAL A 78 31.95 -7.14 -16.68
CA VAL A 78 31.62 -6.44 -15.43
C VAL A 78 32.76 -6.64 -14.42
N PRO A 79 33.63 -5.64 -14.22
CA PRO A 79 34.71 -5.77 -13.25
C PRO A 79 34.15 -5.73 -11.81
N PRO A 80 34.72 -6.48 -10.85
CA PRO A 80 34.25 -6.48 -9.46
C PRO A 80 34.32 -5.11 -8.78
N ASN A 81 35.24 -4.25 -9.22
CA ASN A 81 35.42 -2.89 -8.74
C ASN A 81 34.45 -1.88 -9.39
N ALA A 82 33.59 -2.31 -10.32
CA ALA A 82 32.55 -1.46 -10.87
C ALA A 82 31.58 -0.99 -9.79
N PRO A 83 30.99 0.21 -9.92
CA PRO A 83 29.96 0.68 -9.01
C PRO A 83 28.69 -0.18 -9.13
N CYS A 84 27.99 -0.37 -8.02
CA CYS A 84 26.78 -1.19 -7.95
C CYS A 84 25.67 -0.75 -8.93
N GLU A 85 25.62 0.52 -9.32
CA GLU A 85 24.65 1.01 -10.31
C GLU A 85 24.81 0.35 -11.69
N GLU A 86 26.00 -0.16 -12.04
CA GLU A 86 26.23 -0.84 -13.31
C GLU A 86 25.42 -2.13 -13.44
N LEU A 87 25.16 -2.84 -12.33
CA LEU A 87 24.30 -4.04 -12.33
C LEU A 87 22.91 -3.74 -12.89
N SER A 88 22.38 -2.53 -12.69
CA SER A 88 21.08 -2.13 -13.21
C SER A 88 21.01 -2.10 -14.74
N GLN A 89 22.15 -1.94 -15.42
CA GLN A 89 22.23 -1.91 -16.89
C GLN A 89 22.08 -3.31 -17.51
N TRP A 90 22.31 -4.36 -16.73
CA TRP A 90 22.27 -5.76 -17.15
C TRP A 90 20.92 -6.43 -16.90
N ILE A 91 19.95 -5.70 -16.35
CA ILE A 91 18.57 -6.16 -16.19
C ILE A 91 17.84 -6.00 -17.52
N LEU A 92 17.36 -7.10 -18.08
CA LEU A 92 16.51 -7.11 -19.27
C LEU A 92 15.15 -6.51 -18.91
N THR A 93 14.82 -5.35 -19.48
CA THR A 93 13.47 -4.78 -19.38
C THR A 93 12.57 -5.34 -20.49
N ASN A 94 11.38 -5.83 -20.12
CA ASN A 94 10.36 -6.40 -21.01
C ASN A 94 9.96 -5.50 -22.21
N GLU A 95 10.36 -4.23 -22.24
CA GLU A 95 10.15 -3.33 -23.38
C GLU A 95 11.05 -3.63 -24.60
N GLN A 96 12.12 -4.43 -24.45
CA GLN A 96 13.06 -4.68 -25.56
C GLN A 96 12.63 -5.77 -26.55
N GLU A 97 11.58 -6.54 -26.27
CA GLU A 97 11.12 -7.60 -27.18
C GLU A 97 10.14 -7.13 -28.27
N SER A 98 9.63 -5.89 -28.24
CA SER A 98 8.57 -5.46 -29.19
C SER A 98 8.90 -4.33 -30.17
N THR A 99 10.11 -3.78 -30.21
CA THR A 99 10.45 -2.77 -31.24
C THR A 99 11.89 -2.85 -31.72
N GLY A 100 12.11 -3.58 -32.82
CA GLY A 100 13.25 -3.34 -33.68
C GLY A 100 13.13 -1.97 -34.34
N LYS A 101 13.84 -0.96 -33.82
CA LYS A 101 14.47 0.15 -34.56
C LYS A 101 15.16 1.11 -33.58
N ARG A 102 16.45 1.35 -33.83
CA ARG A 102 17.30 2.35 -33.16
C ARG A 102 16.59 3.71 -33.08
N SER A 103 16.29 4.19 -31.88
CA SER A 103 15.98 5.60 -31.62
C SER A 103 16.88 6.14 -30.51
N THR A 104 17.46 7.28 -30.79
CA THR A 104 18.41 8.06 -29.99
C THR A 104 17.92 8.32 -28.56
N LYS A 105 18.74 7.90 -27.57
CA LYS A 105 18.53 8.11 -26.13
C LYS A 105 18.50 9.61 -25.80
N LYS A 106 17.31 10.15 -25.53
CA LYS A 106 17.15 11.39 -24.74
C LYS A 106 17.23 10.96 -23.27
N LYS A 107 18.34 11.28 -22.57
CA LYS A 107 18.51 11.01 -21.13
C LYS A 107 17.45 11.81 -20.35
N SER A 108 16.32 11.19 -20.02
CA SER A 108 15.46 11.66 -18.95
C SER A 108 16.13 11.30 -17.61
N LYS A 109 16.06 12.23 -16.66
CA LYS A 109 16.67 12.13 -15.34
C LYS A 109 15.91 11.05 -14.55
N LYS A 110 16.36 9.78 -14.60
CA LYS A 110 15.77 8.69 -13.80
C LYS A 110 16.06 8.97 -12.32
N SER A 111 15.01 8.99 -11.51
CA SER A 111 15.14 9.00 -10.05
C SER A 111 15.55 7.60 -9.60
N TYR A 112 16.70 7.47 -8.94
CA TYR A 112 17.24 6.18 -8.48
C TYR A 112 16.80 5.80 -7.07
N ALA A 113 16.02 6.66 -6.38
CA ALA A 113 15.55 6.41 -5.02
C ALA A 113 14.75 5.10 -4.95
N GLY A 114 15.26 4.14 -4.17
CA GLY A 114 14.58 2.85 -3.96
C GLY A 114 14.74 1.84 -5.09
N THR A 115 15.82 1.91 -5.88
CA THR A 115 16.13 0.85 -6.87
C THR A 115 16.46 -0.46 -6.14
N VAL A 116 15.68 -1.51 -6.41
CA VAL A 116 15.91 -2.85 -5.85
C VAL A 116 16.52 -3.75 -6.93
N ILE A 117 17.71 -4.27 -6.69
CA ILE A 117 18.38 -5.26 -7.54
C ILE A 117 18.19 -6.62 -6.90
N ASN A 118 17.39 -7.46 -7.55
CA ASN A 118 17.10 -8.81 -7.08
C ASN A 118 18.17 -9.79 -7.59
N LEU A 119 18.73 -10.56 -6.67
CA LEU A 119 19.69 -11.63 -6.89
C LEU A 119 19.09 -12.94 -6.40
N ARG A 120 19.42 -14.05 -7.07
CA ARG A 120 19.04 -15.40 -6.68
C ARG A 120 20.23 -16.11 -6.05
N LEU A 121 20.05 -16.62 -4.83
CA LEU A 121 21.01 -17.51 -4.18
C LEU A 121 20.97 -18.89 -4.86
N MET A 122 22.14 -19.36 -5.27
CA MET A 122 22.36 -20.66 -5.88
C MET A 122 23.60 -21.33 -5.27
N MET A 123 23.64 -22.65 -5.34
CA MET A 123 24.81 -23.44 -4.96
C MET A 123 25.32 -24.18 -6.19
N GLU A 124 26.61 -24.04 -6.48
CA GLU A 124 27.27 -24.77 -7.56
C GLU A 124 27.31 -26.27 -7.23
N VAL A 125 26.71 -27.08 -8.10
CA VAL A 125 26.64 -28.55 -7.93
C VAL A 125 27.87 -29.23 -8.53
N THR A 126 28.57 -28.56 -9.44
CA THR A 126 29.79 -29.03 -10.09
C THR A 126 30.95 -29.04 -9.10
N ARG A 127 31.12 -30.17 -8.40
CA ARG A 127 32.40 -30.49 -7.77
C ARG A 127 33.40 -30.78 -8.88
N ALA A 128 34.57 -30.15 -8.85
CA ALA A 128 35.72 -30.68 -9.57
C ALA A 128 35.85 -32.15 -9.18
N ALA A 129 35.83 -33.06 -10.15
CA ALA A 129 35.98 -34.47 -9.85
C ALA A 129 37.30 -34.64 -9.09
N ASP A 130 37.23 -35.03 -7.82
CA ASP A 130 38.41 -35.51 -7.11
C ASP A 130 38.89 -36.75 -7.88
N LEU A 131 39.93 -36.58 -8.71
CA LEU A 131 40.58 -37.67 -9.43
C LEU A 131 41.27 -38.68 -8.49
N HIS A 132 41.12 -38.53 -7.18
CA HIS A 132 41.77 -39.34 -6.15
C HIS A 132 40.79 -39.82 -5.07
N SER A 133 39.86 -40.69 -5.45
CA SER A 133 39.42 -41.77 -4.54
C SER A 133 38.81 -42.93 -5.32
N PRO A 134 39.54 -44.04 -5.54
CA PRO A 134 38.97 -45.29 -6.01
C PRO A 134 38.44 -46.06 -4.80
N SER A 135 37.47 -45.49 -4.08
CA SER A 135 36.73 -46.26 -3.08
C SER A 135 35.35 -46.56 -3.65
N LEU A 136 35.15 -47.82 -4.02
CA LEU A 136 33.82 -48.37 -4.29
C LEU A 136 32.94 -48.04 -3.07
N PRO A 137 31.77 -47.41 -3.23
CA PRO A 137 30.86 -47.18 -2.13
C PRO A 137 30.42 -48.53 -1.56
N VAL A 138 30.91 -48.87 -0.37
CA VAL A 138 30.47 -50.05 0.37
C VAL A 138 29.12 -49.70 0.98
N PHE A 139 28.04 -50.24 0.42
CA PHE A 139 26.70 -50.09 0.96
C PHE A 139 26.50 -51.06 2.14
N ALA A 140 26.63 -50.56 3.37
CA ALA A 140 26.19 -51.27 4.55
C ALA A 140 24.73 -50.91 4.84
N ARG A 141 23.83 -51.90 4.83
CA ARG A 141 22.43 -51.71 5.20
C ARG A 141 22.28 -51.81 6.71
N MET A 142 22.03 -50.68 7.37
CA MET A 142 21.64 -50.62 8.77
C MET A 142 20.16 -50.27 8.86
N VAL A 143 19.40 -51.00 9.68
CA VAL A 143 17.97 -50.71 9.95
C VAL A 143 17.89 -50.12 11.35
N GLN A 144 17.59 -48.82 11.43
CA GLN A 144 17.41 -48.10 12.68
C GLN A 144 16.18 -47.20 12.56
N THR A 145 15.43 -47.04 13.65
CA THR A 145 14.37 -46.04 13.76
C THR A 145 14.98 -44.70 14.15
N SER A 146 14.92 -43.72 13.27
CA SER A 146 15.40 -42.36 13.49
C SER A 146 14.34 -41.35 13.06
N HIS A 147 14.41 -40.15 13.61
CA HIS A 147 13.59 -39.04 13.14
C HIS A 147 14.38 -38.26 12.10
N PHE A 148 13.74 -37.87 11.00
CA PHE A 148 14.36 -37.08 9.95
C PHE A 148 13.58 -35.79 9.78
N VAL A 149 14.27 -34.66 9.93
CA VAL A 149 13.69 -33.34 9.69
C VAL A 149 14.23 -32.85 8.36
N SER A 150 13.30 -32.55 7.45
CA SER A 150 13.61 -31.99 6.14
C SER A 150 12.68 -30.82 5.89
N THR A 151 13.27 -29.65 5.68
CA THR A 151 12.55 -28.44 5.28
C THR A 151 13.40 -27.61 4.35
N THR A 152 12.78 -26.65 3.67
CA THR A 152 13.47 -25.64 2.88
C THR A 152 13.47 -24.34 3.65
N LEU A 153 14.66 -23.81 3.95
CA LEU A 153 14.82 -22.48 4.53
C LEU A 153 14.84 -21.47 3.38
N LEU A 154 13.91 -20.53 3.42
CA LEU A 154 13.86 -19.46 2.43
C LEU A 154 14.76 -18.32 2.90
N MET A 155 15.90 -18.16 2.22
CA MET A 155 16.77 -17.00 2.40
C MET A 155 16.17 -15.80 1.68
N ASP A 156 16.26 -14.65 2.33
CA ASP A 156 15.81 -13.34 1.84
C ASP A 156 16.64 -12.31 2.59
N CYS A 157 17.78 -11.92 2.02
CA CYS A 157 18.75 -11.03 2.64
C CYS A 157 18.79 -9.72 1.86
N VAL A 158 18.92 -8.60 2.58
CA VAL A 158 18.98 -7.26 2.00
C VAL A 158 20.18 -6.51 2.50
N VAL A 159 20.84 -5.77 1.60
CA VAL A 159 21.89 -4.82 1.95
C VAL A 159 21.61 -3.51 1.22
N CYS A 160 21.65 -2.40 1.96
CA CYS A 160 21.56 -1.05 1.41
C CYS A 160 22.98 -0.53 1.16
N VAL A 161 23.31 -0.22 -0.09
CA VAL A 161 24.62 0.30 -0.52
C VAL A 161 24.48 1.65 -1.21
N SER A 162 25.54 2.45 -1.19
CA SER A 162 25.64 3.63 -2.05
C SER A 162 25.74 3.21 -3.52
N ILE A 163 25.25 4.05 -4.44
CA ILE A 163 25.42 3.86 -5.89
C ILE A 163 26.90 3.74 -6.30
N SER A 164 27.80 4.36 -5.51
CA SER A 164 29.24 4.39 -5.75
C SER A 164 30.00 3.21 -5.15
N ASP A 165 29.37 2.42 -4.29
CA ASP A 165 30.03 1.28 -3.65
C ASP A 165 30.33 0.21 -4.69
N THR A 166 31.44 -0.49 -4.53
CA THR A 166 31.85 -1.51 -5.48
C THR A 166 30.98 -2.75 -5.37
N ILE A 167 30.79 -3.46 -6.48
CA ILE A 167 30.09 -4.76 -6.48
C ILE A 167 30.78 -5.74 -5.53
N GLN A 168 32.12 -5.69 -5.45
CA GLN A 168 32.90 -6.50 -4.54
C GLN A 168 32.54 -6.26 -3.07
N ASP A 169 32.56 -5.01 -2.61
CA ASP A 169 32.23 -4.66 -1.21
C ASP A 169 30.79 -5.08 -0.88
N ALA A 170 29.87 -4.82 -1.80
CA ALA A 170 28.47 -5.18 -1.63
C ALA A 170 28.26 -6.70 -1.54
N CYS A 171 29.00 -7.50 -2.33
CA CYS A 171 28.97 -8.96 -2.25
C CYS A 171 29.51 -9.49 -0.93
N LEU A 172 30.57 -8.88 -0.39
CA LEU A 172 31.10 -9.25 0.93
C LEU A 172 30.06 -8.99 2.02
N CYS A 173 29.39 -7.83 1.99
CA CYS A 173 28.28 -7.53 2.91
C CYS A 173 27.12 -8.53 2.76
N LEU A 174 26.77 -8.94 1.54
CA LEU A 174 25.70 -9.91 1.30
C LEU A 174 26.02 -11.30 1.90
N VAL A 175 27.27 -11.77 1.77
CA VAL A 175 27.70 -13.06 2.36
C VAL A 175 27.69 -13.00 3.89
N GLU A 176 28.12 -11.87 4.46
CA GLU A 176 28.03 -11.63 5.91
C GLU A 176 26.57 -11.64 6.37
N GLU A 177 25.68 -10.94 5.66
CA GLU A 177 24.27 -10.86 6.02
C GLU A 177 23.53 -12.20 5.86
N LEU A 178 23.85 -13.00 4.84
CA LEU A 178 23.36 -14.38 4.72
C LEU A 178 23.76 -15.23 5.94
N THR A 179 25.00 -15.05 6.42
CA THR A 179 25.49 -15.75 7.61
C THR A 179 24.76 -15.26 8.87
N ASN A 180 24.57 -13.95 9.02
CA ASN A 180 23.84 -13.36 10.15
C ASN A 180 22.39 -13.84 10.19
N GLN A 181 21.73 -13.87 9.03
CA GLN A 181 20.38 -14.40 8.90
C GLN A 181 20.30 -15.87 9.28
N LEU A 182 21.23 -16.74 8.84
CA LEU A 182 21.25 -18.16 9.24
C LEU A 182 21.44 -18.31 10.76
N ASN A 183 22.30 -17.49 11.38
CA ASN A 183 22.47 -17.50 12.83
C ASN A 183 21.20 -17.07 13.57
N GLU A 184 20.48 -16.08 13.05
CA GLU A 184 19.22 -15.62 13.62
C GLU A 184 18.09 -16.64 13.42
N MET A 185 18.02 -17.26 12.24
CA MET A 185 17.16 -18.40 11.96
C MET A 185 17.42 -19.55 12.93
N LYS A 186 18.69 -19.90 13.21
CA LYS A 186 19.07 -20.87 14.24
C LYS A 186 18.51 -20.47 15.60
N ARG A 187 18.75 -19.23 16.03
CA ARG A 187 18.30 -18.71 17.34
C ARG A 187 16.78 -18.80 17.50
N VAL A 188 16.02 -18.33 16.50
CA VAL A 188 14.55 -18.35 16.50
C VAL A 188 14.01 -19.77 16.50
N THR A 189 14.62 -20.65 15.70
CA THR A 189 14.25 -22.07 15.60
C THR A 189 14.43 -22.77 16.95
N LEU A 190 15.58 -22.60 17.60
CA LEU A 190 15.86 -23.22 18.90
C LEU A 190 14.96 -22.68 20.00
N LEU A 191 14.63 -21.38 19.98
CA LEU A 191 13.77 -20.75 20.98
C LEU A 191 12.32 -21.27 20.93
N HIS A 192 11.84 -21.64 19.75
CA HIS A 192 10.45 -22.08 19.52
C HIS A 192 10.33 -23.58 19.23
N LEU A 193 11.39 -24.34 19.50
CA LEU A 193 11.40 -25.79 19.29
C LEU A 193 10.45 -26.48 20.27
N MET A 194 9.50 -27.26 19.76
CA MET A 194 8.55 -28.01 20.58
C MET A 194 8.73 -29.51 20.35
N GLY A 195 9.52 -30.16 21.21
CA GLY A 195 9.92 -31.55 21.02
C GLY A 195 10.75 -31.72 19.74
N THR A 196 10.24 -32.51 18.79
CA THR A 196 10.84 -32.68 17.45
C THR A 196 10.26 -31.74 16.40
N SER A 197 9.26 -30.93 16.75
CA SER A 197 8.60 -30.00 15.83
C SER A 197 9.36 -28.70 15.74
N MET A 198 9.89 -28.41 14.55
CA MET A 198 10.70 -27.25 14.25
C MET A 198 9.87 -26.23 13.45
N PRO A 199 9.57 -25.04 13.99
CA PRO A 199 8.92 -24.00 13.19
C PRO A 199 9.89 -23.49 12.13
N VAL A 200 9.40 -23.25 10.92
CA VAL A 200 10.20 -22.69 9.84
C VAL A 200 10.45 -21.20 10.14
N PRO A 201 11.71 -20.74 10.20
CA PRO A 201 12.00 -19.33 10.41
C PRO A 201 11.76 -18.52 9.12
N GLU A 202 11.09 -17.38 9.25
CA GLU A 202 10.65 -16.48 8.18
C GLU A 202 11.34 -15.11 8.34
N PRO A 203 12.30 -14.76 7.46
CA PRO A 203 12.90 -13.44 7.45
C PRO A 203 11.91 -12.41 6.90
N LEU A 204 11.72 -11.31 7.61
CA LEU A 204 10.92 -10.17 7.18
C LEU A 204 11.74 -8.89 7.31
N HIS A 205 11.58 -7.99 6.35
CA HIS A 205 12.28 -6.71 6.32
C HIS A 205 11.35 -5.60 6.79
N PHE A 206 11.84 -4.67 7.59
CA PHE A 206 11.08 -3.55 8.16
C PHE A 206 11.81 -2.25 7.85
N LEU A 207 11.11 -1.28 7.26
CA LEU A 207 11.68 0.05 7.04
C LEU A 207 11.39 0.92 8.26
N LEU A 208 12.40 1.11 9.09
CA LEU A 208 12.32 1.92 10.30
C LEU A 208 12.64 3.40 10.00
N PRO A 209 12.20 4.34 10.85
CA PRO A 209 12.63 5.72 10.78
C PRO A 209 14.16 5.87 10.79
N GLU A 210 14.66 6.95 10.21
CA GLU A 210 16.07 7.32 10.33
C GLU A 210 16.50 7.41 11.81
N PRO A 211 17.72 6.96 12.16
CA PRO A 211 18.81 6.55 11.26
C PRO A 211 18.83 5.04 10.93
N HIS A 212 17.84 4.24 11.36
CA HIS A 212 17.94 2.78 11.30
C HIS A 212 17.72 2.19 9.90
N GLY A 213 16.79 2.76 9.13
CA GLY A 213 16.51 2.29 7.77
C GLY A 213 15.95 0.86 7.72
N LEU A 214 16.33 0.10 6.70
CA LEU A 214 15.82 -1.25 6.48
C LEU A 214 16.50 -2.27 7.39
N VAL A 215 15.73 -3.00 8.19
CA VAL A 215 16.23 -4.04 9.11
C VAL A 215 15.55 -5.38 8.86
N THR A 216 16.25 -6.48 9.09
CA THR A 216 15.71 -7.84 8.98
C THR A 216 15.40 -8.42 10.36
N VAL A 217 14.22 -8.98 10.52
CA VAL A 217 13.81 -9.73 11.71
C VAL A 217 13.29 -11.09 11.27
N VAL A 218 13.69 -12.15 11.97
CA VAL A 218 13.24 -13.50 11.69
C VAL A 218 12.13 -13.89 12.66
N TYR A 219 10.98 -14.33 12.14
CA TYR A 219 9.87 -14.83 12.94
C TYR A 219 9.64 -16.33 12.73
N PRO A 220 9.17 -17.06 13.73
CA PRO A 220 8.79 -18.46 13.56
C PRO A 220 7.41 -18.56 12.86
N ALA A 221 7.35 -19.32 11.78
CA ALA A 221 6.10 -19.65 11.10
C ALA A 221 5.13 -20.35 12.07
N GLY A 222 3.84 -20.02 11.95
CA GLY A 222 2.78 -20.59 12.78
C GLY A 222 2.62 -19.97 14.17
N VAL A 223 3.52 -19.06 14.59
CA VAL A 223 3.34 -18.29 15.84
C VAL A 223 2.72 -16.94 15.52
N SER A 224 1.59 -16.64 16.16
CA SER A 224 0.82 -15.41 15.93
C SER A 224 1.55 -14.15 16.40
N ASP A 225 1.20 -13.00 15.80
CA ASP A 225 1.77 -11.71 16.23
C ASP A 225 1.43 -11.43 17.70
N THR A 226 0.26 -11.79 18.21
CA THR A 226 -0.08 -11.62 19.63
C THR A 226 0.91 -12.32 20.57
N GLN A 227 1.36 -13.53 20.22
CA GLN A 227 2.33 -14.30 21.01
C GLN A 227 3.75 -13.71 20.95
N LEU A 228 4.06 -12.93 19.90
CA LEU A 228 5.38 -12.33 19.68
C LEU A 228 5.50 -10.91 20.28
N LEU A 229 4.57 -10.50 21.14
CA LEU A 229 4.57 -9.17 21.76
C LEU A 229 5.88 -8.85 22.50
N THR A 230 6.35 -9.77 23.36
CA THR A 230 7.59 -9.58 24.13
C THR A 230 8.80 -9.43 23.21
N THR A 231 8.88 -10.22 22.13
CA THR A 231 9.93 -10.10 21.13
C THR A 231 9.91 -8.72 20.47
N ARG A 232 8.73 -8.20 20.13
CA ARG A 232 8.60 -6.85 19.56
C ARG A 232 8.98 -5.75 20.55
N GLN A 233 8.63 -5.87 21.82
CA GLN A 233 9.06 -4.89 22.84
C GLN A 233 10.59 -4.83 22.96
N ILE A 234 11.27 -5.97 22.88
CA ILE A 234 12.74 -6.02 22.85
C ILE A 234 13.28 -5.33 21.57
N LEU A 235 12.62 -5.52 20.42
CA LEU A 235 13.01 -4.85 19.18
C LEU A 235 12.79 -3.33 19.26
N HIS A 236 11.69 -2.86 19.85
CA HIS A 236 11.47 -1.43 20.08
C HIS A 236 12.59 -0.82 20.92
N GLN A 237 12.97 -1.47 22.03
CA GLN A 237 14.10 -1.05 22.86
C GLN A 237 15.43 -1.08 22.11
N LYS A 238 15.66 -2.10 21.28
CA LYS A 238 16.90 -2.25 20.49
C LYS A 238 17.08 -1.10 19.47
N TYR A 239 15.98 -0.57 18.93
CA TYR A 239 15.98 0.47 17.90
C TYR A 239 15.43 1.81 18.41
N ASP A 240 15.39 2.02 19.73
CA ASP A 240 14.94 3.25 20.38
C ASP A 240 13.59 3.79 19.83
N LEU A 241 12.66 2.88 19.51
CA LEU A 241 11.36 3.22 18.94
C LEU A 241 10.32 3.45 20.05
N PRO A 242 9.36 4.38 19.85
CA PRO A 242 8.27 4.57 20.80
C PRO A 242 7.35 3.34 20.84
N ASP A 243 6.77 3.09 22.02
CA ASP A 243 5.83 1.97 22.25
C ASP A 243 4.37 2.31 21.86
N ASP A 244 4.14 3.44 21.19
CA ASP A 244 2.81 3.94 20.83
C ASP A 244 2.29 3.40 19.47
N THR A 245 3.18 2.89 18.62
CA THR A 245 2.88 2.50 17.23
C THR A 245 3.48 1.14 16.89
N PRO A 246 2.78 0.23 16.19
CA PRO A 246 3.38 -1.02 15.73
C PRO A 246 4.42 -0.80 14.62
N TYR A 247 5.65 -1.28 14.83
CA TYR A 247 6.71 -1.26 13.80
C TYR A 247 7.08 -2.65 13.26
N PHE A 248 6.93 -3.70 14.07
CA PHE A 248 7.47 -5.03 13.77
C PHE A 248 6.40 -6.12 13.64
N ARG A 249 5.12 -5.80 13.47
CA ARG A 249 4.13 -6.83 13.13
C ARG A 249 4.29 -7.26 11.68
N ARG A 250 3.84 -8.46 11.31
CA ARG A 250 4.00 -8.95 9.93
C ARG A 250 3.38 -8.04 8.88
N ALA A 251 2.29 -7.35 9.23
CA ALA A 251 1.66 -6.34 8.37
C ALA A 251 2.54 -5.11 8.10
N ASN A 252 3.51 -4.80 8.98
CA ASN A 252 4.45 -3.69 8.82
C ASN A 252 5.68 -4.06 7.98
N ALA A 253 5.78 -5.29 7.47
CA ALA A 253 6.89 -5.70 6.63
C ALA A 253 6.96 -4.80 5.38
N TYR A 254 8.17 -4.38 5.03
CA TYR A 254 8.45 -3.54 3.89
C TYR A 254 8.04 -4.25 2.60
N HIS A 255 7.17 -3.59 1.86
CA HIS A 255 6.76 -4.05 0.55
C HIS A 255 7.72 -3.50 -0.51
N PHE A 256 8.48 -4.40 -1.16
CA PHE A 256 9.44 -4.00 -2.18
C PHE A 256 8.69 -3.52 -3.43
N PRO A 257 9.05 -2.37 -4.04
CA PRO A 257 8.31 -1.80 -5.17
C PRO A 257 8.18 -2.70 -6.42
N SER A 258 9.00 -3.75 -6.53
CA SER A 258 8.95 -4.71 -7.64
C SER A 258 7.97 -5.87 -7.41
N GLU A 259 7.44 -6.02 -6.20
CA GLU A 259 6.50 -7.09 -5.86
C GLU A 259 5.06 -6.63 -6.12
N PRO A 260 4.23 -7.41 -6.83
CA PRO A 260 2.81 -7.09 -6.95
C PRO A 260 2.07 -7.47 -5.66
N TYR A 261 1.08 -6.66 -5.27
CA TYR A 261 0.13 -7.04 -4.24
C TYR A 261 -0.79 -8.15 -4.76
N LYS A 262 -0.87 -9.27 -4.04
CA LYS A 262 -1.64 -10.47 -4.44
C LYS A 262 -3.14 -10.24 -4.46
N ASP A 263 -3.63 -9.26 -3.70
CA ASP A 263 -5.05 -8.92 -3.62
C ASP A 263 -5.52 -7.99 -4.75
N GLY A 264 -4.59 -7.44 -5.53
CA GLY A 264 -4.87 -6.61 -6.70
C GLY A 264 -5.26 -5.17 -6.40
N TYR A 265 -5.46 -4.75 -5.15
CA TYR A 265 -5.84 -3.36 -4.85
C TYR A 265 -4.63 -2.41 -4.94
N LEU A 266 -4.83 -1.24 -5.53
CA LEU A 266 -3.80 -0.20 -5.55
C LEU A 266 -3.50 0.31 -4.14
N ARG A 267 -2.21 0.47 -3.84
CA ARG A 267 -1.73 1.09 -2.60
C ARG A 267 -1.29 2.52 -2.83
N ASN A 268 -1.65 3.40 -1.91
CA ASN A 268 -1.20 4.78 -1.85
C ASN A 268 -1.17 5.50 -3.21
N PRO A 269 -2.25 5.48 -4.02
CA PRO A 269 -2.25 6.10 -5.36
C PRO A 269 -1.96 7.61 -5.33
N HIS A 270 -2.13 8.24 -4.16
CA HIS A 270 -1.76 9.65 -3.96
C HIS A 270 -0.26 9.96 -4.08
N VAL A 271 0.63 8.97 -3.87
CA VAL A 271 2.08 9.19 -3.90
C VAL A 271 2.60 9.53 -5.30
N SER A 272 1.90 9.09 -6.35
CA SER A 272 2.22 9.44 -7.75
C SER A 272 1.78 10.86 -8.15
N LEU A 273 1.13 11.61 -7.27
CA LEU A 273 0.61 12.94 -7.59
C LEU A 273 1.62 14.04 -7.27
N THR A 274 1.61 15.09 -8.09
CA THR A 274 2.33 16.31 -7.77
C THR A 274 1.52 17.14 -6.78
N HIS A 275 2.19 17.64 -5.74
CA HIS A 275 1.53 18.47 -4.75
C HIS A 275 1.15 19.82 -5.36
N PRO A 276 -0.09 20.30 -5.12
CA PRO A 276 -0.54 21.59 -5.60
C PRO A 276 0.28 22.72 -4.96
N TYR A 277 0.69 23.71 -5.74
CA TYR A 277 1.27 24.92 -5.16
C TYR A 277 0.20 25.73 -4.44
N LEU A 278 0.53 26.19 -3.24
CA LEU A 278 -0.25 27.14 -2.45
C LEU A 278 0.73 28.08 -1.76
N ASP A 279 0.50 29.39 -1.87
CA ASP A 279 1.40 30.36 -1.27
C ASP A 279 1.39 30.26 0.26
N ASN A 280 2.58 30.09 0.85
CA ASN A 280 2.77 29.74 2.26
C ASN A 280 1.95 28.51 2.74
N GLY A 281 1.56 27.62 1.82
CA GLY A 281 0.81 26.41 2.11
C GLY A 281 1.70 25.29 2.62
N LYS A 282 1.30 24.65 3.72
CA LYS A 282 1.92 23.42 4.23
C LYS A 282 1.08 22.21 3.83
N VAL A 283 1.76 21.13 3.47
CA VAL A 283 1.14 19.86 3.07
C VAL A 283 1.05 18.94 4.29
N TYR A 284 -0.15 18.43 4.57
CA TYR A 284 -0.42 17.47 5.63
C TYR A 284 -1.15 16.27 5.00
N LEU A 285 -0.59 15.07 5.13
CA LEU A 285 -1.06 13.86 4.46
C LEU A 285 -1.26 12.72 5.45
N VAL A 286 -2.06 11.74 5.05
CA VAL A 286 -2.12 10.42 5.65
C VAL A 286 -0.70 9.84 5.82
N GLN A 287 -0.45 9.20 6.97
CA GLN A 287 0.83 8.57 7.30
C GLN A 287 0.65 7.05 7.19
N GLY A 288 1.49 6.37 6.41
CA GLY A 288 1.42 4.91 6.25
C GLY A 288 0.76 4.46 4.95
N ILE A 289 0.34 3.20 4.91
CA ILE A 289 -0.16 2.50 3.72
C ILE A 289 -1.64 2.18 3.86
N TYR A 290 -2.41 2.42 2.80
CA TYR A 290 -3.81 2.03 2.66
C TYR A 290 -4.05 1.49 1.24
N SER A 291 -5.07 0.65 1.08
CA SER A 291 -5.58 0.24 -0.24
C SER A 291 -6.75 1.11 -0.67
N TYR A 292 -6.81 1.36 -1.98
CA TYR A 292 -7.92 2.09 -2.57
C TYR A 292 -9.10 1.15 -2.85
N HIS A 293 -10.18 1.34 -2.08
CA HIS A 293 -11.43 0.64 -2.30
C HIS A 293 -12.44 1.54 -3.03
N HIS A 294 -13.06 1.03 -4.09
CA HIS A 294 -13.99 1.73 -4.97
C HIS A 294 -15.07 0.81 -5.52
N TYR A 295 -16.03 1.34 -6.29
CA TYR A 295 -17.17 0.58 -6.79
C TYR A 295 -16.77 -0.58 -7.69
N MET A 296 -17.65 -1.58 -7.77
CA MET A 296 -17.50 -2.76 -8.64
C MET A 296 -16.36 -3.72 -8.26
N GLN A 297 -15.66 -3.46 -7.15
CA GLN A 297 -14.72 -4.41 -6.57
C GLN A 297 -15.44 -5.56 -5.85
N ASP A 298 -14.72 -6.65 -5.59
CA ASP A 298 -15.18 -7.81 -4.81
C ASP A 298 -16.39 -8.54 -5.39
N ARG A 299 -16.64 -8.35 -6.70
CA ARG A 299 -17.82 -8.84 -7.42
C ARG A 299 -19.13 -8.27 -6.87
N MET A 300 -19.11 -7.06 -6.30
CA MET A 300 -20.27 -6.36 -5.79
C MET A 300 -20.60 -5.16 -6.67
N ASP A 301 -21.81 -5.13 -7.25
CA ASP A 301 -22.35 -3.93 -7.88
C ASP A 301 -22.97 -3.03 -6.80
N ASP A 302 -22.12 -2.17 -6.25
CA ASP A 302 -22.47 -1.19 -5.24
C ASP A 302 -22.62 0.24 -5.80
N ASN A 303 -22.74 0.35 -7.12
CA ASN A 303 -22.88 1.64 -7.79
C ASN A 303 -24.17 2.35 -7.32
N GLY A 304 -23.99 3.58 -6.85
CA GLY A 304 -25.08 4.45 -6.38
C GLY A 304 -25.44 4.33 -4.89
N TRP A 305 -24.84 3.40 -4.13
CA TRP A 305 -25.15 3.25 -2.69
C TRP A 305 -23.97 2.84 -1.81
N GLY A 306 -22.87 2.35 -2.39
CA GLY A 306 -21.72 1.80 -1.67
C GLY A 306 -20.68 2.82 -1.19
N CYS A 307 -20.81 4.11 -1.49
CA CYS A 307 -19.69 5.07 -1.38
C CYS A 307 -19.07 5.13 0.02
N ALA A 308 -19.91 5.15 1.06
CA ALA A 308 -19.45 5.14 2.45
C ALA A 308 -18.85 3.79 2.88
N TYR A 309 -19.35 2.67 2.32
CA TYR A 309 -18.77 1.34 2.55
C TYR A 309 -17.35 1.27 2.00
N ARG A 310 -17.11 1.77 0.78
CA ARG A 310 -15.77 1.79 0.15
C ARG A 310 -14.80 2.73 0.87
N SER A 311 -15.29 3.89 1.33
CA SER A 311 -14.50 4.77 2.19
C SER A 311 -14.13 4.10 3.52
N LEU A 312 -15.07 3.40 4.17
CA LEU A 312 -14.81 2.61 5.36
C LEU A 312 -13.81 1.48 5.09
N GLN A 313 -13.92 0.75 3.99
CA GLN A 313 -12.95 -0.29 3.60
C GLN A 313 -11.54 0.28 3.42
N THR A 314 -11.41 1.46 2.83
CA THR A 314 -10.14 2.20 2.74
C THR A 314 -9.57 2.48 4.14
N ILE A 315 -10.38 2.96 5.08
CA ILE A 315 -9.96 3.20 6.47
C ILE A 315 -9.56 1.89 7.17
N CYS A 316 -10.37 0.83 7.07
CA CYS A 316 -10.06 -0.48 7.64
C CYS A 316 -8.73 -1.03 7.10
N SER A 317 -8.47 -0.84 5.80
CA SER A 317 -7.23 -1.27 5.17
C SER A 317 -6.01 -0.57 5.74
N TRP A 318 -6.15 0.70 6.15
CA TRP A 318 -5.08 1.45 6.78
C TRP A 318 -4.75 0.84 8.15
N PHE A 319 -5.75 0.62 9.00
CA PHE A 319 -5.53 0.00 10.31
C PHE A 319 -4.92 -1.39 10.21
N GLN A 320 -5.36 -2.18 9.22
CA GLN A 320 -4.79 -3.50 8.94
C GLN A 320 -3.31 -3.39 8.53
N GLN A 321 -2.99 -2.52 7.57
CA GLN A 321 -1.63 -2.38 7.03
C GLN A 321 -0.67 -1.69 8.00
N GLN A 322 -1.18 -0.89 8.93
CA GLN A 322 -0.37 -0.33 10.02
C GLN A 322 -0.22 -1.31 11.20
N GLY A 323 -0.83 -2.50 11.13
CA GLY A 323 -0.69 -3.53 12.16
C GLY A 323 -1.50 -3.26 13.43
N TYR A 324 -2.48 -2.37 13.41
CA TYR A 324 -3.35 -2.16 14.57
C TYR A 324 -4.32 -3.32 14.76
N VAL A 325 -4.69 -3.99 13.66
CA VAL A 325 -5.67 -5.08 13.64
C VAL A 325 -5.22 -6.19 12.70
N ASP A 326 -5.48 -7.44 13.09
CA ASP A 326 -5.20 -8.61 12.24
C ASP A 326 -6.43 -8.99 11.37
N ARG A 327 -7.55 -8.29 11.57
CA ARG A 327 -8.80 -8.51 10.83
C ARG A 327 -8.64 -8.10 9.37
N SER A 328 -9.23 -8.88 8.46
CA SER A 328 -9.39 -8.49 7.06
C SER A 328 -10.34 -7.30 6.90
N VAL A 329 -10.18 -6.56 5.80
CA VAL A 329 -11.13 -5.53 5.38
C VAL A 329 -12.54 -6.13 5.25
N PRO A 330 -13.57 -5.59 5.92
CA PRO A 330 -14.90 -6.19 5.93
C PRO A 330 -15.65 -5.97 4.60
N SER A 331 -16.44 -6.95 4.21
CA SER A 331 -17.40 -6.86 3.10
C SER A 331 -18.61 -5.99 3.47
N HIS A 332 -19.40 -5.53 2.48
CA HIS A 332 -20.64 -4.80 2.74
C HIS A 332 -21.58 -5.55 3.67
N LYS A 333 -21.68 -6.88 3.53
CA LYS A 333 -22.54 -7.71 4.36
C LYS A 333 -22.06 -7.75 5.82
N GLU A 334 -20.75 -7.84 6.05
CA GLU A 334 -20.20 -7.79 7.42
C GLU A 334 -20.38 -6.40 8.05
N ILE A 335 -20.21 -5.32 7.27
CA ILE A 335 -20.49 -3.95 7.72
C ILE A 335 -21.97 -3.80 8.12
N GLN A 336 -22.89 -4.31 7.29
CA GLN A 336 -24.32 -4.29 7.60
C GLN A 336 -24.65 -5.15 8.83
N GLN A 337 -24.02 -6.31 8.96
CA GLN A 337 -24.21 -7.20 10.10
C GLN A 337 -23.75 -6.52 11.40
N ALA A 338 -22.60 -5.84 11.39
CA ALA A 338 -22.10 -5.10 12.55
C ALA A 338 -23.11 -4.04 13.04
N LEU A 339 -23.76 -3.32 12.12
CA LEU A 339 -24.79 -2.34 12.46
C LEU A 339 -26.07 -2.97 13.04
N VAL A 340 -26.39 -4.20 12.64
CA VAL A 340 -27.50 -4.96 13.23
C VAL A 340 -27.12 -5.48 14.61
N ASP A 341 -25.91 -6.00 14.77
CA ASP A 341 -25.42 -6.60 16.01
C ASP A 341 -25.40 -5.60 17.18
N VAL A 342 -25.05 -4.33 16.89
CA VAL A 342 -25.09 -3.23 17.86
C VAL A 342 -26.48 -2.59 18.02
N GLY A 343 -27.49 -3.06 17.29
CA GLY A 343 -28.87 -2.58 17.37
C GLY A 343 -29.16 -1.25 16.67
N ASP A 344 -28.25 -0.72 15.85
CA ASP A 344 -28.46 0.51 15.07
C ASP A 344 -29.46 0.28 13.92
N LYS A 345 -29.43 -0.90 13.30
CA LYS A 345 -30.29 -1.28 12.17
C LYS A 345 -31.10 -2.54 12.45
N GLN A 346 -32.22 -2.68 11.74
CA GLN A 346 -33.05 -3.89 11.75
C GLN A 346 -32.40 -5.03 10.96
N ALA A 347 -32.72 -6.28 11.28
CA ALA A 347 -32.15 -7.46 10.60
C ALA A 347 -32.32 -7.46 9.07
N SER A 348 -33.38 -6.84 8.55
CA SER A 348 -33.61 -6.68 7.10
C SER A 348 -32.60 -5.77 6.39
N PHE A 349 -31.76 -5.06 7.14
CA PHE A 349 -30.70 -4.20 6.61
C PHE A 349 -29.57 -5.03 5.97
N VAL A 350 -29.32 -6.24 6.48
CA VAL A 350 -28.28 -7.13 5.95
C VAL A 350 -28.69 -7.67 4.59
N GLY A 351 -27.81 -7.52 3.61
CA GLY A 351 -28.07 -7.83 2.20
C GLY A 351 -28.85 -6.74 1.46
N SER A 352 -29.21 -5.64 2.13
CA SER A 352 -29.84 -4.49 1.46
C SER A 352 -28.82 -3.69 0.63
N ARG A 353 -29.34 -2.75 -0.18
CA ARG A 353 -28.55 -1.76 -0.93
C ARG A 353 -28.67 -0.35 -0.34
N GLN A 354 -28.88 -0.28 0.98
CA GLN A 354 -29.03 1.01 1.65
C GLN A 354 -27.65 1.64 1.92
N TRP A 355 -27.54 2.94 1.66
CA TRP A 355 -26.36 3.73 1.99
C TRP A 355 -26.23 3.91 3.52
N ILE A 356 -25.02 4.20 3.98
CA ILE A 356 -24.69 4.51 5.38
C ILE A 356 -24.00 5.87 5.47
N GLY A 357 -24.06 6.52 6.64
CA GLY A 357 -23.43 7.81 6.88
C GLY A 357 -22.20 7.72 7.78
N SER A 358 -21.65 8.88 8.16
CA SER A 358 -20.46 8.97 9.02
C SER A 358 -20.67 8.40 10.42
N ILE A 359 -21.90 8.43 10.93
CA ILE A 359 -22.25 7.86 12.24
C ILE A 359 -22.14 6.34 12.18
N GLU A 360 -22.78 5.70 11.20
CA GLU A 360 -22.68 4.26 11.00
C GLU A 360 -21.24 3.81 10.73
N VAL A 361 -20.47 4.57 9.95
CA VAL A 361 -19.03 4.30 9.71
C VAL A 361 -18.25 4.27 11.03
N GLN A 362 -18.46 5.26 11.92
CA GLN A 362 -17.83 5.28 13.25
C GLN A 362 -18.25 4.07 14.10
N VAL A 363 -19.55 3.73 14.11
CA VAL A 363 -20.08 2.59 14.87
C VAL A 363 -19.43 1.28 14.41
N VAL A 364 -19.30 1.09 13.10
CA VAL A 364 -18.69 -0.12 12.53
C VAL A 364 -17.19 -0.19 12.80
N LEU A 365 -16.46 0.93 12.74
CA LEU A 365 -15.04 0.97 13.13
C LEU A 365 -14.84 0.57 14.59
N ASN A 366 -15.72 1.04 15.48
CA ASN A 366 -15.66 0.67 16.89
C ASN A 366 -16.00 -0.81 17.10
N GLU A 367 -17.09 -1.30 16.50
CA GLU A 367 -17.54 -2.69 16.68
C GLU A 367 -16.56 -3.71 16.10
N LEU A 368 -16.08 -3.49 14.87
CA LEU A 368 -15.27 -4.49 14.18
C LEU A 368 -13.78 -4.42 14.53
N LEU A 369 -13.27 -3.23 14.87
CA LEU A 369 -11.83 -2.99 15.05
C LEU A 369 -11.47 -2.45 16.45
N GLY A 370 -12.45 -2.10 17.29
CA GLY A 370 -12.20 -1.45 18.58
C GLY A 370 -11.68 -0.01 18.43
N VAL A 371 -11.89 0.63 17.27
CA VAL A 371 -11.37 1.96 16.97
C VAL A 371 -12.37 3.04 17.36
N THR A 372 -11.94 3.95 18.24
CA THR A 372 -12.72 5.16 18.56
C THR A 372 -12.49 6.21 17.47
N SER A 373 -13.55 6.91 17.06
CA SER A 373 -13.47 8.00 16.08
C SER A 373 -14.00 9.33 16.64
N LYS A 374 -13.62 10.44 16.02
CA LYS A 374 -14.18 11.78 16.29
C LYS A 374 -14.90 12.30 15.04
N ILE A 375 -16.16 12.71 15.19
CA ILE A 375 -16.93 13.32 14.11
C ILE A 375 -16.85 14.85 14.22
N MET A 376 -16.53 15.49 13.10
CA MET A 376 -16.59 16.95 12.95
C MET A 376 -17.81 17.32 12.12
N PHE A 377 -18.76 18.01 12.74
CA PHE A 377 -19.95 18.50 12.06
C PHE A 377 -19.65 19.81 11.33
N VAL A 378 -20.12 19.89 10.09
CA VAL A 378 -20.05 21.08 9.24
C VAL A 378 -21.45 21.31 8.70
N SER A 379 -22.02 22.50 8.92
CA SER A 379 -23.44 22.75 8.62
C SER A 379 -23.67 22.99 7.13
N GLN A 380 -22.67 23.57 6.45
CA GLN A 380 -22.72 23.90 5.03
C GLN A 380 -21.37 23.65 4.36
N GLY A 381 -21.37 23.24 3.08
CA GLY A 381 -20.12 22.97 2.35
C GLY A 381 -19.15 24.17 2.30
N SER A 382 -19.67 25.40 2.33
CA SER A 382 -18.90 26.65 2.39
C SER A 382 -18.05 26.78 3.67
N GLU A 383 -18.46 26.12 4.76
CA GLU A 383 -17.78 26.18 6.05
C GLU A 383 -16.64 25.16 6.15
N LEU A 384 -16.51 24.22 5.21
CA LEU A 384 -15.46 23.20 5.25
C LEU A 384 -14.06 23.83 5.29
N GLY A 385 -13.89 24.98 4.61
CA GLY A 385 -12.65 25.76 4.65
C GLY A 385 -12.18 26.15 6.05
N SER A 386 -13.11 26.31 7.01
CA SER A 386 -12.80 26.65 8.40
C SER A 386 -12.15 25.50 9.18
N LYS A 387 -12.16 24.28 8.64
CA LYS A 387 -11.63 23.06 9.30
C LYS A 387 -10.18 22.75 8.98
N GLY A 388 -9.48 23.66 8.30
CA GLY A 388 -8.10 23.43 7.88
C GLY A 388 -7.13 23.15 9.02
N ARG A 389 -7.30 23.84 10.15
CA ARG A 389 -6.46 23.63 11.34
C ARG A 389 -6.72 22.27 11.97
N GLU A 390 -7.97 21.88 12.14
CA GLU A 390 -8.33 20.57 12.70
C GLU A 390 -7.83 19.41 11.81
N LEU A 391 -7.97 19.54 10.48
CA LEU A 391 -7.49 18.53 9.54
C LEU A 391 -5.96 18.46 9.50
N ALA A 392 -5.27 19.60 9.48
CA ALA A 392 -3.81 19.64 9.55
C ALA A 392 -3.27 18.96 10.82
N ASN A 393 -3.90 19.25 11.97
CA ASN A 393 -3.55 18.59 13.23
C ASN A 393 -3.82 17.09 13.18
N HIS A 394 -4.99 16.65 12.68
CA HIS A 394 -5.33 15.23 12.52
C HIS A 394 -4.28 14.48 11.69
N PHE A 395 -3.90 15.00 10.52
CA PHE A 395 -2.90 14.34 9.68
C PHE A 395 -1.49 14.39 10.27
N THR A 396 -1.21 15.33 11.18
CA THR A 396 0.07 15.41 11.88
C THR A 396 0.15 14.41 13.03
N THR A 397 -0.90 14.29 13.85
CA THR A 397 -0.89 13.48 15.08
C THR A 397 -1.40 12.06 14.86
N GLU A 398 -2.52 11.88 14.14
CA GLU A 398 -3.15 10.58 13.90
C GLU A 398 -2.73 9.99 12.55
N GLY A 399 -2.71 10.84 11.51
CA GLY A 399 -2.30 10.42 10.16
C GLY A 399 -3.24 9.43 9.47
N THR A 400 -4.47 9.22 9.96
CA THR A 400 -5.43 8.28 9.37
C THR A 400 -6.24 8.89 8.21
N PRO A 401 -6.72 8.10 7.23
CA PRO A 401 -7.67 8.57 6.22
C PRO A 401 -8.99 9.03 6.86
N VAL A 402 -9.61 10.09 6.34
CA VAL A 402 -10.84 10.67 6.91
C VAL A 402 -12.00 10.49 5.94
N MET A 403 -13.07 9.81 6.35
CA MET A 403 -14.31 9.78 5.57
C MET A 403 -15.06 11.10 5.72
N ILE A 404 -15.57 11.65 4.62
CA ILE A 404 -16.48 12.80 4.58
C ILE A 404 -17.81 12.39 3.96
N GLY A 405 -18.91 12.62 4.68
CA GLY A 405 -20.27 12.39 4.20
C GLY A 405 -21.00 13.71 3.92
N GLY A 406 -21.72 13.78 2.80
CA GLY A 406 -22.56 14.91 2.42
C GLY A 406 -23.84 14.43 1.73
N GLY A 407 -24.93 14.34 2.48
CA GLY A 407 -26.16 13.71 1.99
C GLY A 407 -25.94 12.23 1.68
N VAL A 408 -26.21 11.82 0.44
CA VAL A 408 -26.07 10.42 -0.03
C VAL A 408 -24.68 10.12 -0.62
N LEU A 409 -23.76 11.09 -0.61
CA LEU A 409 -22.42 10.94 -1.16
C LEU A 409 -21.37 10.87 -0.06
N ALA A 410 -20.35 10.04 -0.27
CA ALA A 410 -19.21 9.90 0.61
C ALA A 410 -17.90 9.93 -0.19
N HIS A 411 -16.87 10.50 0.41
CA HIS A 411 -15.50 10.49 -0.14
C HIS A 411 -14.48 10.26 0.99
N THR A 412 -13.23 10.02 0.64
CA THR A 412 -12.14 9.88 1.61
C THR A 412 -11.12 11.01 1.43
N ILE A 413 -10.90 11.82 2.46
CA ILE A 413 -9.85 12.84 2.51
C ILE A 413 -8.55 12.17 2.95
N LEU A 414 -7.51 12.28 2.14
CA LEU A 414 -6.17 11.73 2.39
C LEU A 414 -5.17 12.79 2.85
N GLY A 415 -5.57 14.06 2.80
CA GLY A 415 -4.72 15.15 3.23
C GLY A 415 -5.23 16.51 2.81
N VAL A 416 -4.53 17.54 3.26
CA VAL A 416 -4.81 18.94 2.98
C VAL A 416 -3.52 19.71 2.69
N VAL A 417 -3.61 20.70 1.81
CA VAL A 417 -2.63 21.78 1.72
C VAL A 417 -3.29 23.02 2.28
N TRP A 418 -2.72 23.56 3.36
CA TRP A 418 -3.35 24.65 4.12
C TRP A 418 -2.34 25.76 4.39
N SER A 419 -2.73 26.99 4.05
CA SER A 419 -1.98 28.20 4.40
C SER A 419 -2.58 28.82 5.65
N GLU A 420 -1.84 28.79 6.75
CA GLU A 420 -2.28 29.39 8.02
C GLU A 420 -2.43 30.91 7.89
N THR A 421 -1.63 31.55 7.01
CA THR A 421 -1.63 32.99 6.80
C THR A 421 -2.86 33.46 6.03
N THR A 422 -3.22 32.79 4.93
CA THR A 422 -4.33 33.22 4.06
C THR A 422 -5.66 32.53 4.40
N GLY A 423 -5.61 31.41 5.14
CA GLY A 423 -6.76 30.55 5.37
C GLY A 423 -7.14 29.69 4.16
N GLU A 424 -6.45 29.83 3.02
CA GLU A 424 -6.73 29.02 1.82
C GLU A 424 -6.38 27.56 2.09
N ILE A 425 -7.27 26.67 1.65
CA ILE A 425 -7.14 25.22 1.83
C ILE A 425 -7.53 24.46 0.57
N LYS A 426 -6.78 23.39 0.32
CA LYS A 426 -6.96 22.45 -0.78
C LYS A 426 -7.02 21.04 -0.20
N TYR A 427 -7.93 20.21 -0.71
CA TYR A 427 -8.17 18.87 -0.20
C TYR A 427 -7.67 17.83 -1.21
N LEU A 428 -7.04 16.77 -0.70
CA LEU A 428 -6.72 15.57 -1.46
C LEU A 428 -7.81 14.54 -1.22
N ILE A 429 -8.62 14.27 -2.26
CA ILE A 429 -9.79 13.39 -2.17
C ILE A 429 -9.57 12.12 -2.97
N LEU A 430 -9.79 10.98 -2.32
CA LEU A 430 -9.93 9.67 -2.94
C LEU A 430 -11.42 9.38 -3.15
N ASP A 431 -11.81 9.28 -4.41
CA ASP A 431 -13.20 9.14 -4.82
C ASP A 431 -13.64 7.66 -4.88
N PRO A 432 -14.54 7.17 -4.00
CA PRO A 432 -14.95 5.77 -4.02
C PRO A 432 -15.88 5.41 -5.20
N HIS A 433 -16.35 6.38 -5.99
CA HIS A 433 -17.33 6.15 -7.06
C HIS A 433 -16.71 5.67 -8.38
N TYR A 434 -15.39 5.53 -8.45
CA TYR A 434 -14.72 4.95 -9.61
C TYR A 434 -15.20 3.51 -9.83
N THR A 435 -15.37 3.13 -11.09
CA THR A 435 -15.93 1.82 -11.50
C THR A 435 -15.03 1.10 -12.52
N GLY A 436 -13.89 1.71 -12.86
CA GLY A 436 -12.97 1.16 -13.85
C GLY A 436 -12.01 0.13 -13.25
N ALA A 437 -11.08 -0.33 -14.09
CA ALA A 437 -10.03 -1.27 -13.68
C ALA A 437 -8.97 -0.58 -12.79
N GLU A 438 -8.09 -1.37 -12.17
CA GLU A 438 -6.98 -0.90 -11.33
C GLU A 438 -5.84 -0.24 -12.16
N ASP A 439 -6.17 0.81 -12.91
CA ASP A 439 -5.26 1.56 -13.78
C ASP A 439 -4.84 2.87 -13.11
N LEU A 440 -3.60 2.89 -12.61
CA LEU A 440 -3.07 4.03 -11.84
C LEU A 440 -3.08 5.34 -12.64
N GLN A 441 -2.82 5.28 -13.95
CA GLN A 441 -2.84 6.46 -14.80
C GLN A 441 -4.24 7.08 -14.88
N THR A 442 -5.26 6.27 -15.18
CA THR A 442 -6.65 6.71 -15.23
C THR A 442 -7.10 7.25 -13.87
N ILE A 443 -6.70 6.60 -12.78
CA ILE A 443 -7.08 6.99 -11.42
C ILE A 443 -6.43 8.33 -11.04
N THR A 444 -5.14 8.50 -11.30
CA THR A 444 -4.43 9.76 -10.99
C THR A 444 -4.90 10.93 -11.85
N GLU A 445 -5.28 10.69 -13.11
CA GLU A 445 -5.77 11.76 -14.00
C GLU A 445 -7.24 12.13 -13.76
N LYS A 446 -8.11 11.16 -13.43
CA LYS A 446 -9.59 11.35 -13.47
C LYS A 446 -10.30 11.16 -12.13
N VAL A 447 -9.66 10.50 -11.16
CA VAL A 447 -10.33 9.98 -9.95
C VAL A 447 -9.80 10.59 -8.68
N ILE A 448 -8.49 10.87 -8.61
CA ILE A 448 -7.92 11.74 -7.59
C ILE A 448 -7.73 13.11 -8.23
N PRO A 449 -8.75 13.99 -8.20
CA PRO A 449 -8.56 15.33 -8.73
C PRO A 449 -7.44 15.99 -7.93
N THR A 450 -6.32 16.29 -8.58
CA THR A 450 -5.29 17.16 -8.04
C THR A 450 -5.92 18.51 -7.77
N VAL A 451 -6.39 18.69 -6.53
CA VAL A 451 -7.07 19.87 -6.01
C VAL A 451 -8.15 20.42 -6.94
N LYS A 452 -9.40 20.07 -6.64
CA LYS A 452 -10.48 21.03 -6.86
C LYS A 452 -10.79 21.69 -5.52
N SER A 453 -10.88 23.02 -5.54
CA SER A 453 -11.60 23.75 -4.50
C SER A 453 -12.97 23.09 -4.35
N ILE A 454 -13.18 22.41 -3.22
CA ILE A 454 -14.52 21.92 -2.82
C ILE A 454 -15.43 23.13 -2.51
N LEU A 455 -14.88 24.36 -2.52
CA LEU A 455 -15.53 25.62 -2.18
C LEU A 455 -15.95 26.46 -3.41
N GLN A 456 -16.14 25.84 -4.58
CA GLN A 456 -17.10 26.39 -5.54
C GLN A 456 -18.23 25.37 -5.67
N GLY A 457 -19.42 25.75 -5.22
CA GLY A 457 -20.68 25.00 -5.32
C GLY A 457 -21.16 24.72 -6.74
N THR A 458 -20.24 24.38 -7.64
CA THR A 458 -20.47 24.11 -9.06
C THR A 458 -19.89 22.74 -9.46
N VAL A 459 -18.84 22.24 -8.80
CA VAL A 459 -18.20 20.97 -9.21
C VAL A 459 -19.01 19.73 -8.82
N CYS A 460 -19.79 19.79 -7.73
CA CYS A 460 -20.78 18.74 -7.44
C CYS A 460 -21.95 18.75 -8.44
N LEU A 461 -22.31 19.90 -9.02
CA LEU A 461 -23.42 19.99 -9.97
C LEU A 461 -23.04 19.57 -11.40
N GLU A 462 -21.79 19.77 -11.83
CA GLU A 462 -21.34 19.32 -13.16
C GLU A 462 -21.26 17.79 -13.27
N ARG A 463 -20.90 17.07 -12.20
CA ARG A 463 -20.98 15.59 -12.18
C ARG A 463 -22.42 15.07 -12.03
N ILE A 464 -23.32 15.84 -11.40
CA ILE A 464 -24.78 15.55 -11.40
C ILE A 464 -25.35 15.65 -12.82
N HIS A 465 -24.89 16.62 -13.63
CA HIS A 465 -25.37 16.81 -15.00
C HIS A 465 -25.12 15.59 -15.93
N ASN A 466 -24.00 14.87 -15.72
CA ASN A 466 -23.68 13.70 -16.53
C ASN A 466 -24.37 12.40 -16.08
N TYR A 467 -24.80 12.29 -14.82
CA TYR A 467 -25.57 11.12 -14.36
C TYR A 467 -27.05 11.20 -14.76
N THR A 468 -27.61 12.39 -14.93
CA THR A 468 -28.98 12.60 -15.43
C THR A 468 -29.17 12.29 -16.91
N ASN A 469 -28.10 12.12 -17.70
CA ASN A 469 -28.21 11.78 -19.12
C ASN A 469 -28.60 10.31 -19.38
N ASN A 470 -28.63 9.45 -18.36
CA ASN A 470 -28.97 8.03 -18.50
C ASN A 470 -30.34 7.63 -17.93
N LEU A 471 -31.21 8.59 -17.57
CA LEU A 471 -32.57 8.31 -17.10
C LEU A 471 -33.63 9.00 -17.99
N ASN A 472 -34.32 8.16 -18.76
CA ASN A 472 -35.59 8.36 -19.48
C ASN A 472 -35.77 9.60 -20.40
N GLN A 473 -35.74 9.32 -21.70
CA GLN A 473 -35.87 10.20 -22.87
C GLN A 473 -37.17 11.03 -23.02
N SER A 474 -38.12 11.00 -22.07
CA SER A 474 -39.41 11.69 -22.23
C SER A 474 -39.47 13.07 -21.59
N PHE A 475 -38.67 13.37 -20.56
CA PHE A 475 -38.77 14.64 -19.81
C PHE A 475 -37.86 15.75 -20.38
N CYS A 476 -36.82 15.37 -21.12
CA CYS A 476 -35.81 16.31 -21.64
C CYS A 476 -36.26 17.17 -22.83
N LYS A 477 -37.35 16.85 -23.53
CA LYS A 477 -37.78 17.64 -24.71
C LYS A 477 -38.42 18.98 -24.32
N ASP A 478 -39.19 19.02 -23.24
CA ASP A 478 -39.94 20.22 -22.86
C ASP A 478 -39.05 21.26 -22.16
N VAL A 479 -38.05 20.81 -21.39
CA VAL A 479 -37.06 21.67 -20.72
C VAL A 479 -36.08 22.30 -21.73
N LEU A 480 -35.69 21.56 -22.77
CA LEU A 480 -34.82 22.07 -23.84
C LEU A 480 -35.53 23.12 -24.73
N TYR A 481 -36.86 23.00 -24.87
CA TYR A 481 -37.68 23.97 -25.61
C TYR A 481 -37.82 25.29 -24.82
N LEU A 482 -37.97 25.21 -23.50
CA LEU A 482 -37.99 26.38 -22.62
C LEU A 482 -36.66 27.14 -22.64
N PHE A 483 -35.53 26.43 -22.64
CA PHE A 483 -34.21 27.06 -22.69
C PHE A 483 -33.96 27.79 -24.02
N LYS A 484 -34.30 27.17 -25.17
CA LYS A 484 -34.20 27.83 -26.48
C LYS A 484 -35.17 29.01 -26.65
N PHE A 485 -36.32 28.98 -25.98
CA PHE A 485 -37.28 30.08 -25.98
C PHE A 485 -36.78 31.32 -25.21
N VAL A 486 -36.09 31.10 -24.08
CA VAL A 486 -35.48 32.19 -23.28
C VAL A 486 -34.24 32.75 -23.98
N GLU A 487 -33.46 31.91 -24.66
CA GLU A 487 -32.21 32.32 -25.29
C GLU A 487 -32.41 33.20 -26.54
N SER A 488 -33.54 33.02 -27.24
CA SER A 488 -33.89 33.70 -28.50
C SER A 488 -34.58 35.06 -28.33
N ARG A 489 -34.84 35.52 -27.10
CA ARG A 489 -35.50 36.82 -26.84
C ARG A 489 -34.66 37.74 -25.95
N PRO A 490 -33.92 38.70 -26.55
CA PRO A 490 -33.01 39.60 -25.82
C PRO A 490 -33.67 40.42 -24.69
N TRP A 491 -34.96 40.74 -24.82
CA TRP A 491 -35.72 41.48 -23.80
C TRP A 491 -35.99 40.66 -22.53
N LEU A 492 -36.04 39.32 -22.62
CA LEU A 492 -36.19 38.44 -21.44
C LEU A 492 -34.90 38.39 -20.62
N LYS A 493 -33.73 38.42 -21.29
CA LYS A 493 -32.41 38.49 -20.65
C LYS A 493 -32.21 39.82 -19.90
N GLN A 494 -32.72 40.93 -20.44
CA GLN A 494 -32.69 42.23 -19.77
C GLN A 494 -33.60 42.30 -18.54
N LEU A 495 -34.76 41.63 -18.55
CA LEU A 495 -35.66 41.54 -17.40
C LEU A 495 -35.05 40.77 -16.22
N ILE A 496 -34.34 39.66 -16.51
CA ILE A 496 -33.64 38.86 -15.50
C ILE A 496 -32.42 39.62 -14.93
N ALA A 497 -31.70 40.37 -15.76
CA ALA A 497 -30.55 41.16 -15.33
C ALA A 497 -30.94 42.40 -14.50
N MET A 498 -32.06 43.07 -14.82
CA MET A 498 -32.56 44.20 -14.02
C MET A 498 -33.09 43.78 -12.64
N GLN A 499 -33.45 42.51 -12.46
CA GLN A 499 -34.01 42.01 -11.20
C GLN A 499 -32.93 41.69 -10.13
N TRP A 500 -31.65 41.61 -10.53
CA TRP A 500 -30.53 41.39 -9.60
C TRP A 500 -30.03 42.69 -8.94
N VAL A 501 -30.47 43.86 -9.42
CA VAL A 501 -30.02 45.18 -8.91
C VAL A 501 -31.03 45.81 -7.92
N CYS A 502 -32.25 45.28 -7.80
CA CYS A 502 -33.28 45.82 -6.90
C CYS A 502 -33.74 44.80 -5.86
N ASP A 503 -32.96 44.59 -4.82
CA ASP A 503 -33.40 43.88 -3.62
C ASP A 503 -33.40 44.79 -2.39
N LYS A 504 -34.38 45.70 -2.32
CA LYS A 504 -34.85 46.34 -1.07
C LYS A 504 -36.28 46.87 -1.21
N SER A 505 -37.31 46.01 -1.28
CA SER A 505 -38.62 46.33 -0.68
C SER A 505 -39.57 45.12 -0.63
N LEU A 506 -40.49 45.15 0.33
CA LEU A 506 -41.50 44.13 0.62
C LEU A 506 -42.57 43.94 -0.50
N GLN A 507 -42.58 44.78 -1.54
CA GLN A 507 -43.53 44.69 -2.66
C GLN A 507 -43.17 43.61 -3.70
N SER A 508 -41.95 43.06 -3.68
CA SER A 508 -41.53 42.00 -4.62
C SER A 508 -42.18 40.63 -4.37
N LYS A 509 -42.67 40.37 -3.15
CA LYS A 509 -43.28 39.08 -2.79
C LYS A 509 -44.69 38.86 -3.36
N LEU A 510 -45.49 39.92 -3.51
CA LEU A 510 -46.85 39.84 -4.06
C LEU A 510 -46.88 39.67 -5.59
N LEU A 511 -45.91 40.25 -6.30
CA LEU A 511 -45.72 40.01 -7.74
C LEU A 511 -45.23 38.59 -8.05
N TYR A 512 -44.40 38.01 -7.17
CA TYR A 512 -43.88 36.65 -7.35
C TYR A 512 -45.01 35.58 -7.28
N GLN A 513 -45.96 35.74 -6.36
CA GLN A 513 -47.12 34.84 -6.26
C GLN A 513 -48.06 34.93 -7.47
N SER A 514 -48.20 36.12 -8.05
CA SER A 514 -49.10 36.37 -9.19
C SER A 514 -48.52 35.83 -10.51
N LEU A 515 -47.21 35.98 -10.71
CA LEU A 515 -46.50 35.43 -11.88
C LEU A 515 -46.37 33.91 -11.81
N PHE A 516 -46.17 33.34 -10.62
CA PHE A 516 -46.14 31.88 -10.46
C PHE A 516 -47.51 31.27 -10.77
N GLN A 517 -48.63 31.89 -10.36
CA GLN A 517 -49.98 31.43 -10.72
C GLN A 517 -50.29 31.53 -12.21
N ILE A 518 -49.82 32.56 -12.93
CA ILE A 518 -50.05 32.72 -14.37
C ILE A 518 -49.26 31.68 -15.19
N VAL A 519 -48.04 31.34 -14.73
CA VAL A 519 -47.22 30.30 -15.37
C VAL A 519 -47.75 28.90 -15.04
N PHE A 520 -48.23 28.68 -13.81
CA PHE A 520 -48.82 27.40 -13.39
C PHE A 520 -50.17 27.10 -14.08
N LEU A 521 -51.02 28.11 -14.31
CA LEU A 521 -52.29 27.93 -15.03
C LEU A 521 -52.12 27.65 -16.54
N LYS A 522 -51.01 28.09 -17.16
CA LYS A 522 -50.76 27.81 -18.59
C LYS A 522 -50.11 26.46 -18.86
N LEU A 523 -49.53 25.83 -17.84
CA LEU A 523 -48.88 24.52 -17.95
C LEU A 523 -49.84 23.32 -17.84
N PHE A 524 -51.12 23.53 -17.52
CA PHE A 524 -52.10 22.45 -17.32
C PHE A 524 -53.29 22.46 -18.31
N THR A 525 -53.21 23.19 -19.42
CA THR A 525 -54.25 23.21 -20.47
C THR A 525 -53.72 22.97 -21.89
N PHE A 526 -52.70 22.13 -22.05
CA PHE A 526 -52.37 21.53 -23.35
C PHE A 526 -51.85 20.11 -23.21
#